data_AF-A0A3C1LHM6-F1
#
_entry.id   AF-A0A3C1LHM6-F1
#
_cell.length_a   1.000
_cell.length_b   1.000
_cell.length_c   1.000
_cell.angle_alpha   90.00
_cell.angle_beta   90.00
_cell.angle_gamma   90.00
#
_symmetry.space_group_name_H-M   'P 1'
#
loop_
_entity.id
_entity.type
_entity.pdbx_description
1 polymer ?
#
loop_
_entity_poly.entity_id
_entity_poly.type
_entity_poly.pdbx_seq_one_letter_code
_entity_poly.pdbx_strand_id
1 'polypeptide(L)' 'GGDQILKGTIYTKYKQFVENCFEVCPRCALHAKVLGFIHPATGHHIRFESHLPNDIEAALAKWRKYVGGKPA' A
#
# COMPACT_ATOMS: atom_id res chain seq x y z
N GLY A 1 10.33 -8.90 8.42
CA GLY A 1 11.03 -8.09 7.40
C GLY A 1 9.99 -7.45 6.51
N GLY A 2 9.83 -6.12 6.61
CA GLY A 2 8.71 -5.34 6.04
C GLY A 2 7.82 -4.67 7.09
N ASP A 3 8.01 -5.04 8.35
CA ASP A 3 7.22 -4.67 9.53
C ASP A 3 8.00 -3.79 10.54
N GLN A 4 9.24 -3.41 10.19
CA GLN A 4 10.15 -2.66 11.06
C GLN A 4 10.88 -1.57 10.28
N ILE A 5 11.24 -0.47 10.97
CA ILE A 5 12.03 0.62 10.41
C ILE A 5 13.50 0.21 10.39
N LEU A 6 14.09 0.03 9.20
CA LEU A 6 15.48 -0.45 9.06
C LEU A 6 16.53 0.66 8.93
N LYS A 7 16.15 1.85 8.45
CA LYS A 7 17.08 2.95 8.17
C LYS A 7 16.49 4.31 8.52
N GLY A 8 17.37 5.25 8.88
CA GLY A 8 17.06 6.67 9.10
C GLY A 8 17.12 7.09 10.57
N THR A 9 17.18 8.40 10.82
CA THR A 9 17.10 8.95 12.17
C THR A 9 15.68 8.83 12.69
N ILE A 10 15.48 7.93 13.65
CA ILE A 10 14.17 7.62 14.21
C ILE A 10 13.83 8.65 15.30
N TYR A 11 13.34 9.82 14.88
CA TYR A 11 12.73 10.76 15.83
C TYR A 11 11.36 10.24 16.26
N THR A 12 10.95 10.51 17.51
CA THR A 12 9.71 9.97 18.12
C THR A 12 8.47 10.15 17.24
N LYS A 13 8.33 11.32 16.60
CA LYS A 13 7.20 11.62 15.68
C LYS A 13 7.19 10.74 14.43
N TYR A 14 8.36 10.46 13.85
CA TYR A 14 8.47 9.59 12.68
C TYR A 14 8.19 8.14 13.03
N LYS A 15 8.72 7.66 14.16
CA LYS A 15 8.43 6.32 14.67
C LYS A 15 6.92 6.11 14.85
N GLN A 16 6.28 7.02 15.58
CA GLN A 16 4.85 6.96 15.83
C GLN A 16 4.04 7.01 14.53
N PHE A 17 4.45 7.82 13.56
CA PHE A 17 3.82 7.87 12.24
C PHE A 17 3.90 6.52 11.50
N VAL A 18 5.07 5.87 11.49
CA VAL A 18 5.25 4.58 10.82
C VAL A 18 4.48 3.47 11.54
N GLU A 19 4.51 3.43 12.87
CA GLU A 19 3.71 2.49 13.68
C GLU A 19 2.21 2.64 13.38
N ASN A 20 1.72 3.88 13.29
CA ASN A 20 0.36 4.20 12.87
C ASN A 20 0.01 3.75 11.43
N CYS A 21 1.01 3.55 10.57
CA CYS A 21 0.80 3.00 9.23
C CYS A 21 0.73 1.47 9.26
N PHE A 22 1.53 0.82 10.11
CA PHE A 22 1.46 -0.63 10.32
C PHE A 22 0.14 -1.05 10.98
N GLU A 23 -0.39 -0.25 11.92
CA GLU A 23 -1.70 -0.51 12.52
C GLU A 23 -2.85 -0.42 11.50
N VAL A 24 -2.74 0.51 10.54
CA VAL A 24 -3.76 0.70 9.49
C VAL A 24 -3.72 -0.40 8.44
N CYS A 25 -2.53 -0.88 8.08
CA CYS A 25 -2.34 -1.99 7.14
C CYS A 25 -1.51 -3.09 7.83
N PRO A 26 -2.13 -3.94 8.67
CA PRO A 26 -1.43 -4.94 9.49
C PRO A 26 -0.95 -6.17 8.70
N ARG A 27 -1.03 -6.12 7.37
CA ARG A 27 -0.63 -7.17 6.43
C ARG A 27 0.31 -6.58 5.38
N CYS A 28 0.90 -7.46 4.56
CA CYS A 28 1.64 -7.02 3.39
C CYS A 28 0.76 -6.10 2.52
N ALA A 29 1.26 -4.89 2.23
CA ALA A 29 0.63 -3.92 1.34
C ALA A 29 0.80 -4.32 -0.15
N LEU A 30 0.42 -5.55 -0.46
CA LEU A 30 0.42 -6.15 -1.80
C LEU A 30 -1.03 -6.39 -2.24
N HIS A 31 -1.36 -6.02 -3.47
CA HIS A 31 -2.70 -6.20 -4.02
C HIS A 31 -2.64 -6.41 -5.54
N ALA A 32 -3.22 -7.53 -6.00
CA ALA A 32 -3.36 -7.83 -7.42
C ALA A 32 -4.59 -7.10 -7.99
N LYS A 33 -4.37 -5.86 -8.42
CA LYS A 33 -5.44 -5.00 -8.96
C LYS A 33 -6.07 -5.55 -10.23
N VAL A 34 -5.26 -6.17 -11.08
CA VAL A 34 -5.65 -6.61 -12.43
C VAL A 34 -5.34 -8.08 -12.59
N LEU A 35 -6.31 -8.83 -13.09
CA LEU A 35 -6.14 -10.21 -13.55
C LEU A 35 -6.53 -10.28 -15.02
N GLY A 36 -5.63 -10.71 -15.90
CA GLY A 36 -5.89 -10.88 -17.32
C GLY A 36 -5.45 -12.25 -17.80
N PHE A 37 -6.26 -12.90 -18.63
CA PHE A 37 -5.93 -14.18 -19.26
C PHE A 37 -6.75 -14.43 -20.54
N ILE A 38 -6.29 -15.37 -21.36
CA ILE A 38 -7.06 -15.87 -22.51
C ILE A 38 -8.03 -16.94 -22.02
N HIS A 39 -9.33 -16.72 -22.23
CA HIS A 39 -10.35 -17.64 -21.77
C HIS A 39 -10.20 -19.01 -22.45
N PRO A 40 -10.11 -20.11 -21.69
CA PRO A 40 -9.71 -21.40 -22.24
C PRO A 40 -10.74 -21.99 -23.21
N ALA A 41 -12.03 -21.65 -23.07
CA ALA A 41 -13.08 -22.16 -23.95
C ALA A 41 -13.40 -21.24 -25.14
N THR A 42 -13.17 -19.92 -25.02
CA THR A 42 -13.56 -18.95 -26.07
C THR A 42 -12.37 -18.34 -26.81
N GLY A 43 -11.15 -18.45 -26.28
CA GLY A 43 -9.95 -17.83 -26.85
C GLY A 43 -9.91 -16.30 -26.73
N HIS A 44 -10.91 -15.69 -26.08
CA HIS A 44 -10.98 -14.23 -25.93
C HIS A 44 -10.11 -13.77 -24.76
N HIS A 45 -9.45 -12.62 -24.91
CA HIS A 45 -8.76 -11.98 -23.80
C HIS A 45 -9.78 -11.41 -22.80
N ILE A 46 -9.72 -11.89 -21.56
CA ILE A 46 -10.54 -11.41 -20.46
C ILE A 46 -9.65 -10.63 -19.49
N ARG A 47 -10.19 -9.52 -18.98
CA ARG A 47 -9.55 -8.67 -17.98
C ARG A 47 -10.52 -8.38 -16.85
N PHE A 48 -10.07 -8.61 -15.63
CA PHE A 48 -10.75 -8.25 -14.40
C PHE A 48 -9.95 -7.17 -13.69
N GLU A 49 -10.66 -6.23 -13.06
CA GLU A 49 -10.06 -5.21 -12.22
C GLU A 49 -10.75 -5.22 -10.85
N SER A 50 -10.00 -4.92 -9.80
CA SER A 50 -10.51 -4.75 -8.46
C SER A 50 -10.12 -3.39 -7.89
N HIS A 51 -10.92 -2.91 -6.93
CA HIS A 51 -10.61 -1.70 -6.18
C HIS A 51 -9.52 -1.97 -5.15
N LEU A 52 -8.76 -0.92 -4.83
CA LEU A 52 -7.75 -1.03 -3.80
C LEU A 52 -8.45 -1.26 -2.43
N PRO A 53 -7.96 -2.19 -1.61
CA PRO A 53 -8.52 -2.39 -0.27
C PRO A 53 -8.35 -1.15 0.63
N ASN A 54 -9.34 -0.90 1.48
CA ASN A 54 -9.42 0.30 2.33
C ASN A 54 -8.18 0.51 3.22
N ASP A 55 -7.56 -0.58 3.70
CA ASP A 55 -6.36 -0.54 4.55
C ASP A 55 -5.14 0.04 3.79
N ILE A 56 -4.92 -0.40 2.55
CA ILE A 56 -3.86 0.11 1.68
C ILE A 56 -4.16 1.56 1.29
N GLU A 57 -5.42 1.89 0.96
CA GLU A 57 -5.82 3.26 0.63
C GLU A 57 -5.54 4.22 1.80
N ALA A 58 -5.93 3.83 3.01
CA ALA A 58 -5.72 4.62 4.21
C ALA A 58 -4.23 4.81 4.54
N ALA A 59 -3.42 3.75 4.41
CA ALA A 59 -1.97 3.86 4.57
C ALA A 59 -1.34 4.80 3.53
N LEU A 60 -1.73 4.69 2.25
CA LEU A 60 -1.27 5.58 1.19
C LEU A 60 -1.66 7.05 1.44
N ALA A 61 -2.88 7.30 1.93
CA ALA A 61 -3.33 8.65 2.26
C ALA A 61 -2.46 9.28 3.37
N LYS A 62 -2.11 8.51 4.41
CA LYS A 62 -1.18 8.95 5.47
C LYS A 62 0.19 9.34 4.90
N TRP A 63 0.76 8.51 4.03
CA TRP A 63 2.05 8.79 3.37
C TRP A 63 2.02 10.02 2.47
N ARG A 64 0.97 10.17 1.64
CA ARG A 64 0.80 11.35 0.78
C ARG A 64 0.74 12.64 1.60
N LYS A 65 0.02 12.62 2.73
CA LYS A 65 -0.04 13.76 3.66
C LYS A 65 1.31 14.04 4.32
N TYR A 66 2.02 13.01 4.75
CA TYR A 66 3.34 13.15 5.40
C TYR A 66 4.41 13.76 4.48
N VAL A 67 4.43 13.38 3.20
CA VAL A 67 5.36 13.93 2.21
C VAL A 67 4.94 15.33 1.75
N GLY A 68 3.65 15.54 1.45
CA GLY A 68 3.14 16.83 0.96
C GLY A 68 3.25 17.98 1.97
N GLY A 69 3.47 17.69 3.26
CA GLY A 69 3.70 18.68 4.31
C GLY A 69 5.16 19.09 4.51
N LYS A 70 6.12 18.50 3.78
CA LYS A 70 7.53 18.91 3.84
C LYS A 70 7.82 19.95 2.76
N PRO A 71 8.39 21.13 3.10
CA PRO A 71 8.99 21.99 2.09
C PRO A 71 10.12 21.23 1.39
N ALA A 72 10.25 21.47 0.08
CA ALA A 72 11.25 20.84 -0.79
C ALA A 72 12.68 21.04 -0.29
#